data_AF-A0A511QJW7-F1
#
_entry.id   AF-A0A511QJW7-F1
#
_cell.length_a   1.000
_cell.length_b   1.000
_cell.length_c   1.000
_cell.angle_alpha   90.00
_cell.angle_beta   90.00
_cell.angle_gamma   90.00
#
_symmetry.space_group_name_H-M   'P 1'
#
loop_
_entity.id
_entity.type
_entity.pdbx_description
1 polymer ?
#
loop_
_entity_poly.entity_id
_entity_poly.type
_entity_poly.pdbx_seq_one_letter_code
_entity_poly.pdbx_strand_id
1 'polypeptide(L)'
;MKIQSALISIMLFTPLAVAKVTYNDAMESSADFYESNNETSTSPINTGLTPGETQSDIRSGNQLGHWVKTGSEVMTFGDAGAYASNPIPPSSIGQECLLGAKGWIANEKIGNREVCAHQTSGHCDVWNTERFSYLSRDEGYKAECQ
;
A
#
# COMPACT_ATOMS: atom_id res chain seq x y z
N MET A 1 -13.84 -51.34 53.53
CA MET A 1 -15.32 -51.26 53.44
C MET A 1 -15.73 -49.80 53.55
N LYS A 2 -16.44 -49.27 52.53
CA LYS A 2 -17.28 -48.05 52.54
C LYS A 2 -16.61 -46.66 52.65
N ILE A 3 -15.99 -46.17 51.58
CA ILE A 3 -15.96 -44.71 51.26
C ILE A 3 -16.05 -44.48 49.74
N GLN A 4 -16.90 -45.24 49.03
CA GLN A 4 -17.01 -45.15 47.56
C GLN A 4 -18.39 -44.74 47.04
N SER A 5 -19.32 -44.33 47.90
CA SER A 5 -20.72 -44.11 47.48
C SER A 5 -21.25 -42.68 47.68
N ALA A 6 -20.45 -41.75 48.23
CA ALA A 6 -20.96 -40.40 48.56
C ALA A 6 -20.52 -39.30 47.57
N LEU A 7 -19.44 -39.50 46.80
CA LEU A 7 -18.89 -38.46 45.91
C LEU A 7 -19.58 -38.36 44.54
N ILE A 8 -20.34 -39.38 44.14
CA ILE A 8 -20.99 -39.41 42.81
C ILE A 8 -22.34 -38.67 42.81
N SER A 9 -23.01 -38.56 43.95
CA SER A 9 -24.34 -37.93 44.02
C SER A 9 -24.33 -36.40 43.97
N ILE A 10 -23.18 -35.74 44.13
CA ILE A 10 -23.08 -34.27 44.12
C ILE A 10 -22.83 -33.72 42.70
N MET A 11 -22.38 -34.55 41.74
CA MET A 11 -22.07 -34.09 40.38
C MET A 11 -23.27 -34.04 39.41
N LEU A 12 -24.47 -34.48 39.82
CA LEU A 12 -25.62 -34.63 38.92
C LEU A 12 -26.69 -33.53 39.01
N PHE A 13 -26.45 -32.46 39.76
CA PHE A 13 -27.44 -31.38 39.95
C PHE A 13 -26.88 -29.96 39.79
N THR A 14 -26.08 -29.71 38.75
CA THR A 14 -25.94 -28.33 38.25
C THR A 14 -26.80 -28.18 36.99
N PRO A 15 -28.02 -27.63 37.09
CA PRO A 15 -28.69 -27.15 35.89
C PRO A 15 -27.83 -26.02 35.33
N LEU A 16 -27.13 -26.26 34.23
CA LEU A 16 -26.62 -25.19 33.38
C LEU A 16 -27.85 -24.51 32.79
N ALA A 17 -28.43 -23.56 33.54
CA ALA A 17 -29.40 -22.64 33.01
C ALA A 17 -28.66 -21.81 31.95
N VAL A 18 -28.90 -22.16 30.69
CA VAL A 18 -28.47 -21.34 29.55
C VAL A 18 -29.37 -20.10 29.55
N ALA A 19 -29.09 -19.18 30.48
CA ALA A 19 -29.78 -17.91 30.53
C ALA A 19 -29.46 -17.16 29.23
N LYS A 20 -30.50 -16.62 28.58
CA LYS A 20 -30.31 -15.78 27.39
C LYS A 20 -29.48 -14.57 27.84
N VAL A 21 -28.26 -14.45 27.31
CA VAL A 21 -27.42 -13.26 27.50
C VAL A 21 -28.25 -12.06 27.08
N THR A 22 -28.55 -11.21 28.05
CA THR A 22 -29.25 -9.96 27.80
C THR A 22 -28.24 -8.90 27.37
N TYR A 23 -28.74 -7.81 26.78
CA TYR A 23 -27.88 -6.68 26.43
C TYR A 23 -27.10 -6.14 27.65
N ASN A 24 -27.72 -6.16 28.83
CA ASN A 24 -27.09 -5.70 30.06
C ASN A 24 -25.96 -6.63 30.49
N ASP A 25 -26.14 -7.95 30.38
CA ASP A 25 -25.07 -8.92 30.70
C ASP A 25 -23.87 -8.76 29.75
N ALA A 26 -24.12 -8.46 28.47
CA ALA A 26 -23.06 -8.19 27.50
C ALA A 26 -22.30 -6.89 27.82
N MET A 27 -23.01 -5.83 28.23
CA MET A 27 -22.40 -4.58 28.67
C MET A 27 -21.58 -4.76 29.95
N GLU A 28 -22.10 -5.48 30.94
CA GLU A 28 -21.38 -5.75 32.19
C GLU A 28 -20.14 -6.60 31.94
N SER A 29 -20.23 -7.63 31.11
CA SER A 29 -19.07 -8.49 30.76
C SER A 29 -17.97 -7.77 29.97
N SER A 30 -18.28 -6.63 29.35
CA SER A 30 -17.32 -5.84 28.57
C SER A 30 -16.90 -4.56 29.26
N ALA A 31 -17.49 -4.23 30.41
CA ALA A 31 -17.21 -3.01 31.17
C ALA A 31 -15.72 -2.91 31.54
N ASP A 32 -15.13 -3.98 32.09
CA ASP A 32 -13.72 -4.02 32.48
C ASP A 32 -12.78 -3.79 31.28
N PHE A 33 -13.15 -4.28 30.10
CA PHE A 33 -12.38 -4.05 28.87
C PHE A 33 -12.46 -2.58 28.46
N TYR A 34 -13.64 -1.97 28.46
CA TYR A 34 -13.80 -0.56 28.10
C TYR A 34 -13.18 0.38 29.13
N GLU A 35 -13.24 0.05 30.42
CA GLU A 35 -12.59 0.80 31.50
C GLU A 35 -11.07 0.74 31.36
N SER A 36 -10.49 -0.46 31.23
CA SER A 36 -9.05 -0.64 31.00
C SER A 36 -8.56 0.02 29.72
N ASN A 37 -9.34 -0.07 28.63
CA ASN A 37 -8.99 0.56 27.37
C ASN A 37 -9.11 2.08 27.46
N ASN A 38 -10.07 2.64 28.20
CA ASN A 38 -10.16 4.09 28.43
C ASN A 38 -9.04 4.62 29.33
N GLU A 39 -8.58 3.84 30.31
CA GLU A 39 -7.44 4.22 31.17
C GLU A 39 -6.12 4.27 30.41
N THR A 40 -5.94 3.39 29.42
CA THR A 40 -4.71 3.28 28.62
C THR A 40 -4.78 4.01 27.29
N SER A 41 -5.98 4.33 26.79
CA SER A 41 -6.22 5.07 25.55
C SER A 41 -5.94 6.55 25.76
N THR A 42 -4.66 6.90 25.81
CA THR A 42 -4.23 8.29 25.70
C THR A 42 -4.48 8.79 24.29
N SER A 43 -5.33 9.81 24.13
CA SER A 43 -5.57 10.42 22.84
C SER A 43 -4.25 10.90 22.20
N PRO A 44 -4.01 10.64 20.90
CA PRO A 44 -2.80 11.10 20.22
C PRO A 44 -2.60 12.63 20.26
N ILE A 45 -3.65 13.40 20.55
CA ILE A 45 -3.58 14.85 20.74
C ILE A 45 -2.95 15.26 22.08
N ASN A 46 -3.04 14.39 23.10
CA ASN A 46 -2.60 14.66 24.46
C ASN A 46 -1.18 14.12 24.73
N THR A 47 -0.81 13.03 24.06
CA THR A 47 0.52 12.43 24.13
C THR A 47 0.89 11.86 22.76
N GLY A 48 1.89 12.45 22.11
CA GLY A 48 2.52 11.93 20.89
C GLY A 48 3.86 11.26 21.20
N LEU A 49 4.61 10.92 20.15
CA LEU A 49 5.97 10.40 20.30
C LEU A 49 6.84 11.36 21.10
N THR A 50 7.51 10.85 22.13
CA THR A 50 8.48 11.61 22.90
C THR A 50 9.75 11.85 22.07
N PRO A 51 10.59 12.85 22.41
CA PRO A 51 11.85 13.09 21.72
C PRO A 51 12.83 11.89 21.70
N GLY A 52 12.68 10.94 22.63
CA GLY A 52 13.46 9.70 22.64
C GLY A 52 12.89 8.60 21.75
N GLU A 53 11.62 8.72 21.35
CA GLU A 53 10.93 7.83 20.40
C GLU A 53 10.96 8.40 18.97
N THR A 54 11.15 9.72 18.83
CA THR A 54 11.52 10.30 17.55
C THR A 54 12.92 9.84 17.20
N GLN A 55 13.05 9.03 16.16
CA GLN A 55 14.36 8.78 15.56
C GLN A 55 14.93 10.13 15.10
N SER A 56 15.99 10.62 15.75
CA SER A 56 16.71 11.85 15.32
C SER A 56 17.30 11.72 13.92
N ASP A 57 17.36 10.49 13.41
CA ASP A 57 18.09 10.09 12.23
C ASP A 57 17.15 9.59 11.12
N ILE A 58 16.01 10.27 10.90
CA ILE A 58 15.21 10.16 9.66
C ILE A 58 15.99 10.76 8.48
N ARG A 59 17.26 10.38 8.32
CA ARG A 59 18.06 10.55 7.10
C ARG A 59 18.41 9.20 6.47
N SER A 60 18.00 8.07 7.07
CA SER A 60 18.44 6.73 6.64
C SER A 60 17.36 5.79 6.11
N GLY A 61 16.11 6.24 5.94
CA GLY A 61 15.04 5.40 5.37
C GLY A 61 14.27 6.13 4.29
N ASN A 62 14.43 5.69 3.03
CA ASN A 62 13.54 5.88 1.87
C ASN A 62 12.39 6.87 2.11
N GLN A 63 12.70 8.17 2.21
CA GLN A 63 11.66 9.18 2.34
C GLN A 63 10.87 9.20 1.04
N LEU A 64 9.54 9.26 1.14
CA LEU A 64 8.68 9.41 -0.02
C LEU A 64 8.48 10.90 -0.29
N GLY A 65 8.48 11.25 -1.57
CA GLY A 65 8.09 12.56 -2.10
C GLY A 65 7.16 12.37 -3.28
N HIS A 66 6.98 13.41 -4.09
CA HIS A 66 6.20 13.36 -5.31
C HIS A 66 7.02 13.79 -6.52
N TRP A 67 6.73 13.21 -7.68
CA TRP A 67 7.41 13.61 -8.91
C TRP A 67 7.02 15.04 -9.30
N VAL A 68 8.02 15.89 -9.40
CA VAL A 68 7.90 17.27 -9.85
C VAL A 68 8.75 17.46 -11.10
N LYS A 69 8.18 18.12 -12.11
CA LYS A 69 8.93 18.53 -13.30
C LYS A 69 9.94 19.62 -12.91
N THR A 70 11.21 19.35 -13.16
CA THR A 70 12.31 20.27 -12.85
C THR A 70 12.78 20.98 -14.11
N GLY A 71 12.19 22.14 -14.38
CA GLY A 71 12.50 22.99 -15.53
C GLY A 71 11.41 22.98 -16.61
N SER A 72 11.41 24.00 -17.45
CA SER A 72 10.43 24.18 -18.53
C SER A 72 10.93 23.71 -19.90
N GLU A 73 12.23 23.47 -20.04
CA GLU A 73 12.88 23.14 -21.31
C GLU A 73 12.61 21.70 -21.74
N VAL A 74 12.15 21.53 -22.98
CA VAL A 74 12.02 20.22 -23.64
C VAL A 74 13.40 19.76 -24.05
N MET A 75 13.72 18.49 -23.80
CA MET A 75 14.97 17.90 -24.25
C MET A 75 14.80 16.45 -24.68
N THR A 76 15.75 15.97 -25.48
CA THR A 76 15.82 14.56 -25.86
C THR A 76 16.25 13.70 -24.67
N PHE A 77 15.91 12.41 -24.70
CA PHE A 77 16.35 11.48 -23.66
C PHE A 77 17.87 11.37 -23.57
N GLY A 78 18.58 11.46 -24.70
CA GLY A 78 20.05 11.39 -24.74
C GLY A 78 20.74 12.55 -24.01
N ASP A 79 20.12 13.73 -24.05
CA ASP A 79 20.65 14.96 -23.44
C ASP A 79 20.27 15.12 -21.97
N ALA A 80 19.38 14.25 -21.46
CA ALA A 80 18.87 14.33 -20.09
C ALA A 80 19.90 13.91 -19.03
N GLY A 81 21.04 13.32 -19.41
CA GLY A 81 22.14 12.98 -18.50
C GLY A 81 21.68 12.03 -17.38
N ALA A 82 21.91 12.41 -16.11
CA ALA A 82 21.52 11.59 -14.95
C ALA A 82 20.00 11.35 -14.83
N TYR A 83 19.15 12.10 -15.55
CA TYR A 83 17.70 11.91 -15.57
C TYR A 83 17.28 10.85 -16.59
N ALA A 84 18.13 10.55 -17.57
CA ALA A 84 17.91 9.55 -18.61
C ALA A 84 17.99 8.09 -18.08
N SER A 85 18.21 7.86 -16.79
CA SER A 85 18.20 6.50 -16.25
C SER A 85 16.78 5.96 -16.03
N ASN A 86 15.78 6.84 -15.96
CA ASN A 86 14.42 6.46 -15.57
C ASN A 86 13.36 7.25 -16.38
N PRO A 87 12.99 6.77 -17.59
CA PRO A 87 11.86 7.32 -18.32
C PRO A 87 10.56 6.97 -17.56
N ILE A 88 9.84 8.00 -17.15
CA ILE A 88 8.57 7.87 -16.44
C ILE A 88 7.43 8.44 -17.29
N PRO A 89 6.22 7.88 -17.22
CA PRO A 89 5.07 8.40 -17.96
C PRO A 89 4.64 9.77 -17.42
N PRO A 90 3.98 10.62 -18.23
CA PRO A 90 3.45 11.92 -17.80
C PRO A 90 2.49 11.84 -16.61
N SER A 91 1.76 10.73 -16.49
CA SER A 91 0.87 10.45 -15.36
C SER A 91 1.59 10.29 -14.02
N SER A 92 2.93 10.19 -14.01
CA SER A 92 3.72 10.08 -12.78
C SER A 92 3.81 11.40 -12.03
N ILE A 93 3.53 12.54 -12.66
CA ILE A 93 3.58 13.85 -11.99
C ILE A 93 2.63 13.84 -10.79
N GLY A 94 3.15 14.23 -9.61
CA GLY A 94 2.40 14.20 -8.36
C GLY A 94 2.22 12.81 -7.75
N GLN A 95 2.65 11.73 -8.41
CA GLN A 95 2.64 10.39 -7.83
C GLN A 95 3.82 10.22 -6.87
N GLU A 96 3.63 9.36 -5.87
CA GLU A 96 4.63 9.06 -4.86
C GLU A 96 5.90 8.43 -5.47
N CYS A 97 7.06 8.81 -4.92
CA CYS A 97 8.36 8.33 -5.35
C CYS A 97 9.38 8.42 -4.21
N LEU A 98 10.57 7.85 -4.41
CA LEU A 98 11.68 7.99 -3.46
C LEU A 98 12.31 9.38 -3.57
N LEU A 99 12.32 10.12 -2.47
CA LEU A 99 12.85 11.48 -2.39
C LEU A 99 14.27 11.55 -2.96
N GLY A 100 14.53 12.55 -3.80
CA GLY A 100 15.81 12.73 -4.50
C GLY A 100 16.00 11.84 -5.72
N ALA A 101 15.06 10.95 -6.04
CA ALA A 101 15.09 10.20 -7.30
C ALA A 101 15.00 11.15 -8.49
N LYS A 102 15.75 10.82 -9.54
CA LYS A 102 15.76 11.55 -10.81
C LYS A 102 15.07 10.73 -11.88
N GLY A 103 14.26 11.39 -12.69
CA GLY A 103 13.53 10.78 -13.77
C GLY A 103 13.39 11.72 -14.95
N TRP A 104 12.99 11.17 -16.07
CA TRP A 104 12.70 11.92 -17.28
C TRP A 104 11.27 11.63 -17.71
N ILE A 105 10.44 12.65 -17.69
CA ILE A 105 9.05 12.56 -18.10
C ILE A 105 9.00 12.47 -19.61
N ALA A 106 8.69 11.27 -20.08
CA ALA A 106 8.62 10.94 -21.49
C ALA A 106 7.29 11.38 -22.07
N ASN A 107 7.30 11.93 -23.29
CA ASN A 107 6.07 12.10 -24.05
C ASN A 107 5.48 10.74 -24.42
N GLU A 108 4.17 10.61 -24.26
CA GLU A 108 3.44 9.43 -24.68
C GLU A 108 3.10 9.54 -26.18
N LYS A 109 3.44 8.51 -26.96
CA LYS A 109 3.12 8.42 -28.38
C LYS A 109 2.30 7.18 -28.67
N ILE A 110 1.41 7.29 -29.65
CA ILE A 110 0.65 6.16 -30.17
C ILE A 110 1.32 5.65 -31.44
N GLY A 111 1.64 4.36 -31.45
CA GLY A 111 2.18 3.64 -32.59
C GLY A 111 1.19 2.62 -33.12
N ASN A 112 1.49 2.11 -34.30
CA ASN A 112 0.85 0.93 -34.87
C ASN A 112 1.89 -0.18 -34.93
N ARG A 113 1.52 -1.38 -34.51
CA ARG A 113 2.32 -2.59 -34.72
C ARG A 113 1.49 -3.61 -35.46
N GLU A 114 2.13 -4.35 -36.35
CA GLU A 114 1.52 -5.53 -36.94
C GLU A 114 1.62 -6.67 -35.94
N VAL A 115 0.47 -7.28 -35.64
CA VAL A 115 0.38 -8.47 -34.82
C VAL A 115 -0.22 -9.60 -35.65
N CYS A 116 0.26 -10.81 -35.39
CA CYS A 116 -0.31 -11.97 -36.02
C CYS A 116 -1.67 -12.30 -35.39
N ALA A 117 -2.73 -12.27 -36.19
CA ALA A 117 -4.08 -12.60 -35.77
C ALA A 117 -4.41 -14.09 -35.95
N HIS A 118 -3.75 -14.75 -36.90
CA HIS A 118 -3.92 -16.17 -37.17
C HIS A 118 -2.60 -16.81 -37.60
N GLN A 119 -2.22 -17.91 -36.94
CA GLN A 119 -1.08 -18.73 -37.32
C GLN A 119 -1.50 -20.13 -37.77
N THR A 120 -0.91 -20.59 -38.88
CA THR A 120 -0.98 -22.00 -39.32
C THR A 120 0.43 -22.53 -39.53
N SER A 121 0.72 -23.70 -38.95
CA SER A 121 2.01 -24.39 -39.13
C SER A 121 3.25 -23.53 -38.83
N GLY A 122 3.15 -22.59 -37.88
CA GLY A 122 4.24 -21.70 -37.49
C GLY A 122 4.44 -20.47 -38.39
N HIS A 123 3.57 -20.25 -39.37
CA HIS A 123 3.54 -19.04 -40.19
C HIS A 123 2.31 -18.19 -39.85
N CYS A 124 2.44 -16.87 -40.01
CA CYS A 124 1.33 -15.96 -39.83
C CYS A 124 0.57 -15.78 -41.14
N ASP A 125 -0.70 -16.13 -41.16
CA ASP A 125 -1.55 -16.05 -42.35
C ASP A 125 -2.35 -14.74 -42.41
N VAL A 126 -2.69 -14.19 -41.24
CA VAL A 126 -3.50 -12.97 -41.12
C VAL A 126 -2.80 -12.01 -40.16
N TRP A 127 -2.54 -10.80 -40.66
CA TRP A 127 -1.97 -9.70 -39.89
C TRP A 127 -3.04 -8.68 -39.54
N ASN A 128 -3.06 -8.27 -38.28
CA ASN A 128 -3.87 -7.14 -37.81
C ASN A 128 -2.95 -5.99 -37.43
N THR A 129 -3.44 -4.77 -37.58
CA THR A 129 -2.78 -3.58 -37.06
C THR A 129 -3.36 -3.23 -35.70
N GLU A 130 -2.55 -3.33 -34.66
CA GLU A 130 -2.90 -2.88 -33.31
C GLU A 130 -2.32 -1.51 -33.02
N ARG A 131 -3.13 -0.65 -32.40
CA ARG A 131 -2.64 0.58 -31.78
C ARG A 131 -2.06 0.28 -30.40
N PHE A 132 -0.89 0.81 -30.12
CA PHE A 132 -0.26 0.71 -28.81
C PHE A 132 0.31 2.06 -28.39
N SER A 133 0.29 2.32 -27.08
CA SER A 133 0.96 3.48 -26.51
C SER A 133 2.37 3.12 -26.06
N TYR A 134 3.31 4.04 -26.22
CA TYR A 134 4.69 3.89 -25.75
C TYR A 134 5.28 5.24 -25.32
N LEU A 135 6.28 5.17 -24.45
CA LEU A 135 7.06 6.34 -24.03
C LEU A 135 8.11 6.66 -25.09
N SER A 136 7.95 7.80 -25.75
CA SER A 136 8.91 8.32 -26.74
C SER A 136 10.14 8.88 -26.03
N ARG A 137 11.31 8.71 -26.66
CA ARG A 137 12.59 9.24 -26.19
C ARG A 137 13.02 10.52 -26.91
N ASP A 138 12.15 11.04 -27.78
CA ASP A 138 12.47 12.16 -28.67
C ASP A 138 12.40 13.48 -27.90
N GLU A 139 11.39 13.63 -27.05
CA GLU A 139 11.10 14.88 -26.33
C GLU A 139 10.48 14.58 -24.97
N GLY A 140 10.91 15.33 -23.96
CA GLY A 140 10.42 15.20 -22.59
C GLY A 140 11.10 16.18 -21.64
N TYR A 141 10.92 15.96 -20.34
CA TYR A 141 11.35 16.90 -19.30
C TYR A 141 12.07 16.19 -18.17
N LYS A 142 13.04 16.87 -17.55
CA LYS A 142 13.63 16.41 -16.29
C LYS A 142 12.58 16.46 -15.18
N ALA A 143 12.62 15.49 -14.29
CA ALA A 143 11.83 15.45 -13.07
C ALA A 143 12.65 14.95 -11.89
N GLU A 144 12.29 15.43 -10.70
CA GLU A 144 12.84 15.00 -9.44
C GLU A 144 11.72 14.66 -8.48
N CYS A 145 11.98 13.68 -7.63
CA CYS A 145 11.12 13.39 -6.51
C CYS A 145 11.42 14.36 -5.36
N GLN A 146 10.44 15.18 -4.99
CA GLN A 146 10.55 16.25 -3.99
C GLN A 146 9.55 16.08 -2.85
#